data_AF-A0A8J4M132-F1
#
_entry.id   AF-A0A8J4M132-F1
#
_cell.length_a   1.000
_cell.length_b   1.000
_cell.length_c   1.000
_cell.angle_alpha   90.00
_cell.angle_beta   90.00
_cell.angle_gamma   90.00
#
_symmetry.space_group_name_H-M   'P 1'
#
loop_
_entity.id
_entity.type
_entity.pdbx_description
1 polymer ?
#
loop_
_entity_poly.entity_id
_entity_poly.type
_entity_poly.pdbx_seq_one_letter_code
_entity_poly.pdbx_strand_id
1 'polypeptide(L)'
;MAGKKYADVEHYEGKLAKVMERFGAQEWNFDWSRRGGWVEFRIDGQLYRFDHSVDKANANGQKIQYGSDAFAQLVLALEDLARLAERGIYKLQTWIEGMRYLPPPIELPECFRDMGFSSLPADVAAINDRYRALAKRNHPDVVKDDGTAFKNLQRAAEEARRYLEESDLRK
;
A
#
# COMPACT_ATOMS: atom_id res chain seq x y z
N MET A 1 -28.46 22.85 12.17
CA MET A 1 -27.23 22.06 11.91
C MET A 1 -27.68 20.72 11.35
N ALA A 2 -27.10 20.23 10.26
CA ALA A 2 -27.47 18.95 9.70
C ALA A 2 -26.96 17.84 10.63
N GLY A 3 -27.86 16.98 11.12
CA GLY A 3 -27.51 15.87 12.01
C GLY A 3 -26.73 14.77 11.29
N LYS A 4 -26.10 13.89 12.08
CA LYS A 4 -25.44 12.66 11.62
C LYS A 4 -26.42 11.86 10.74
N LYS A 5 -26.01 11.52 9.51
CA LYS A 5 -26.89 10.87 8.52
C LYS A 5 -26.99 9.36 8.71
N TYR A 6 -26.02 8.76 9.38
CA TYR A 6 -25.88 7.33 9.58
C TYR A 6 -25.97 6.99 11.05
N ALA A 7 -26.22 5.71 11.36
CA ALA A 7 -26.18 5.20 12.72
C ALA A 7 -24.77 5.33 13.34
N ASP A 8 -24.63 4.93 14.60
CA ASP A 8 -23.34 4.93 15.25
C ASP A 8 -22.35 3.96 14.59
N VAL A 9 -21.06 4.27 14.75
CA VAL A 9 -20.02 3.63 13.95
C VAL A 9 -19.88 2.15 14.30
N GLU A 10 -20.13 1.79 15.55
CA GLU A 10 -20.18 0.43 16.08
C GLU A 10 -21.20 -0.44 15.34
N HIS A 11 -22.31 0.16 14.87
CA HIS A 11 -23.27 -0.53 14.01
C HIS A 11 -22.64 -0.96 12.68
N TYR A 12 -21.85 -0.07 12.07
CA TYR A 12 -21.19 -0.35 10.80
C TYR A 12 -19.97 -1.25 10.95
N GLU A 13 -19.26 -1.21 12.07
CA GLU A 13 -18.21 -2.19 12.39
C GLU A 13 -18.79 -3.61 12.52
N GLY A 14 -19.90 -3.77 13.25
CA GLY A 14 -20.59 -5.06 13.35
C GLY A 14 -21.16 -5.54 12.01
N LYS A 15 -21.60 -4.62 11.15
CA LYS A 15 -22.04 -4.94 9.78
C LYS A 15 -20.86 -5.34 8.90
N LEU A 16 -19.74 -4.65 8.99
CA LEU A 16 -18.52 -4.95 8.24
C LEU A 16 -18.05 -6.37 8.53
N ALA A 17 -18.04 -6.80 9.80
CA ALA A 17 -17.70 -8.18 10.16
C ALA A 17 -18.57 -9.21 9.41
N LYS A 18 -19.88 -9.00 9.33
CA LYS A 18 -20.80 -9.88 8.56
C LYS A 18 -20.54 -9.83 7.07
N VAL A 19 -20.16 -8.68 6.52
CA VAL A 19 -19.81 -8.55 5.09
C VAL A 19 -18.53 -9.32 4.79
N MET A 20 -17.52 -9.24 5.66
CA MET A 20 -16.26 -9.97 5.52
C MET A 20 -16.47 -11.49 5.58
N GLU A 21 -17.35 -11.97 6.46
CA GLU A 21 -17.76 -13.37 6.52
C GLU A 21 -18.41 -13.83 5.20
N ARG A 22 -19.34 -13.04 4.66
CA ARG A 22 -20.03 -13.34 3.38
C ARG A 22 -19.09 -13.31 2.18
N PHE A 23 -18.05 -12.48 2.24
CA PHE A 23 -16.98 -12.43 1.23
C PHE A 23 -16.02 -13.62 1.32
N GLY A 24 -15.99 -14.34 2.45
CA GLY A 24 -14.96 -15.35 2.72
C GLY A 24 -13.57 -14.73 2.94
N ALA A 25 -13.52 -13.50 3.45
CA ALA A 25 -12.26 -12.81 3.71
C ALA A 25 -11.47 -13.52 4.82
N GLN A 26 -10.20 -13.85 4.56
CA GLN A 26 -9.36 -14.54 5.54
C GLN A 26 -8.83 -13.59 6.62
N GLU A 27 -8.51 -12.37 6.21
CA GLU A 27 -7.96 -11.31 7.05
C GLU A 27 -8.58 -9.99 6.61
N TRP A 28 -8.88 -9.11 7.55
CA TRP A 28 -9.37 -7.78 7.25
C TRP A 28 -8.99 -6.78 8.35
N ASN A 29 -8.88 -5.52 7.95
CA ASN A 29 -8.60 -4.39 8.82
C ASN A 29 -9.36 -3.16 8.32
N PHE A 30 -9.56 -2.18 9.18
CA PHE A 30 -10.25 -0.96 8.82
C PHE A 30 -9.81 0.20 9.71
N ASP A 31 -10.06 1.41 9.24
CA ASP A 31 -9.92 2.63 10.03
C ASP A 31 -11.03 3.59 9.64
N TRP A 32 -11.42 4.41 10.60
CA TRP A 32 -12.23 5.60 10.34
C TRP A 32 -11.69 6.75 11.18
N SER A 33 -11.55 7.89 10.53
CA SER A 33 -11.03 9.13 11.11
C SER A 33 -12.10 10.21 11.02
N ARG A 34 -11.74 11.43 11.44
CA ARG A 34 -12.64 12.59 11.30
C ARG A 34 -12.99 12.93 9.85
N ARG A 35 -12.15 12.56 8.87
CA ARG A 35 -12.29 12.98 7.46
C ARG A 35 -12.64 11.85 6.48
N GLY A 36 -12.56 10.59 6.90
CA GLY A 36 -12.85 9.46 6.03
C GLY A 36 -12.58 8.13 6.71
N GLY A 37 -12.49 7.06 5.92
CA GLY A 37 -12.12 5.74 6.40
C GLY A 37 -11.72 4.82 5.26
N TRP A 38 -11.18 3.66 5.61
CA TRP A 38 -10.82 2.62 4.66
C TRP A 38 -11.10 1.24 5.24
N VAL A 39 -11.27 0.27 4.35
CA VAL A 39 -11.36 -1.15 4.69
C VAL A 39 -10.41 -1.89 3.77
N GLU A 40 -9.61 -2.77 4.36
CA GLU A 40 -8.67 -3.63 3.67
C GLU A 40 -8.98 -5.09 4.01
N PHE A 41 -8.97 -5.98 3.02
CA PHE A 41 -9.26 -7.39 3.25
C PHE A 41 -8.58 -8.29 2.23
N ARG A 42 -8.38 -9.57 2.60
CA ARG A 42 -7.78 -10.60 1.74
C ARG A 42 -8.78 -11.68 1.36
N ILE A 43 -8.84 -11.98 0.06
CA ILE A 43 -9.56 -13.12 -0.51
C ILE A 43 -8.62 -13.82 -1.48
N ASP A 44 -8.50 -15.14 -1.38
CA ASP A 44 -7.61 -15.98 -2.19
C ASP A 44 -6.17 -15.43 -2.32
N GLY A 45 -5.64 -14.90 -1.21
CA GLY A 45 -4.29 -14.31 -1.14
C GLY A 45 -4.14 -12.94 -1.82
N GLN A 46 -5.21 -12.39 -2.38
CA GLN A 46 -5.23 -11.06 -2.97
C GLN A 46 -5.67 -10.00 -1.98
N LEU A 47 -4.95 -8.88 -1.94
CA LEU A 47 -5.27 -7.74 -1.10
C LEU A 47 -6.22 -6.78 -1.84
N TYR A 48 -7.28 -6.39 -1.16
CA TYR A 48 -8.25 -5.40 -1.61
C TYR A 48 -8.31 -4.27 -0.60
N ARG A 49 -8.43 -3.04 -1.10
CA ARG A 49 -8.57 -1.86 -0.26
C ARG A 49 -9.57 -0.90 -0.87
N PHE A 50 -10.55 -0.51 -0.07
CA PHE A 50 -11.52 0.52 -0.40
C PHE A 50 -11.29 1.67 0.55
N ASP A 51 -11.30 2.90 0.02
CA ASP A 51 -11.17 4.10 0.82
C ASP A 51 -12.23 5.13 0.41
N HIS A 52 -12.75 5.84 1.40
CA HIS A 52 -13.74 6.87 1.16
C HIS A 52 -13.53 8.04 2.12
N SER A 53 -13.96 9.23 1.69
CA SER A 53 -13.76 10.45 2.46
C SER A 53 -14.92 11.42 2.28
N VAL A 54 -15.03 12.36 3.21
CA VAL A 54 -15.98 13.47 3.12
C VAL A 54 -15.79 14.25 1.82
N ASP A 55 -14.54 14.48 1.41
CA ASP A 55 -14.22 15.20 0.18
C ASP A 55 -14.67 14.42 -1.07
N LYS A 56 -14.37 13.10 -1.12
CA LYS A 56 -14.80 12.22 -2.21
C LYS A 56 -16.33 12.15 -2.31
N ALA A 57 -17.02 12.06 -1.17
CA ALA A 57 -18.48 12.02 -1.12
C ALA A 57 -19.09 13.34 -1.63
N ASN A 58 -18.60 14.48 -1.14
CA ASN A 58 -19.09 15.79 -1.54
C ASN A 58 -18.83 16.08 -3.02
N ALA A 59 -17.66 15.68 -3.54
CA ALA A 59 -17.33 15.79 -4.97
C ALA A 59 -18.30 15.00 -5.86
N ASN A 60 -18.87 13.90 -5.34
CA ASN A 60 -19.88 13.07 -6.01
C ASN A 60 -21.32 13.41 -5.61
N GLY A 61 -21.56 14.63 -5.09
CA GLY A 61 -22.91 15.12 -4.75
C GLY A 61 -23.51 14.55 -3.47
N GLN A 62 -22.77 13.73 -2.73
CA GLN A 62 -23.22 13.16 -1.46
C GLN A 62 -22.82 14.07 -0.31
N LYS A 63 -23.78 14.85 0.18
CA LYS A 63 -23.57 15.80 1.28
C LYS A 63 -23.41 15.06 2.62
N ILE A 64 -22.18 14.75 3.01
CA ILE A 64 -21.83 14.20 4.33
C ILE A 64 -20.84 15.14 5.05
N GLN A 65 -20.76 15.00 6.37
CA GLN A 65 -19.95 15.91 7.19
C GLN A 65 -18.89 15.19 8.03
N TYR A 66 -19.11 13.90 8.34
CA TYR A 66 -18.23 13.15 9.23
C TYR A 66 -17.53 12.02 8.49
N GLY A 67 -16.27 11.74 8.85
CA GLY A 67 -15.57 10.56 8.31
C GLY A 67 -16.25 9.24 8.68
N SER A 68 -16.96 9.17 9.80
CA SER A 68 -17.83 8.03 10.14
C SER A 68 -18.97 7.83 9.14
N ASP A 69 -19.49 8.90 8.52
CA ASP A 69 -20.49 8.78 7.46
C ASP A 69 -19.86 8.18 6.19
N ALA A 70 -18.63 8.57 5.87
CA ALA A 70 -17.89 8.00 4.74
C ALA A 70 -17.57 6.51 4.97
N PHE A 71 -17.19 6.14 6.19
CA PHE A 71 -17.01 4.74 6.57
C PHE A 71 -18.32 3.95 6.46
N ALA A 72 -19.44 4.50 6.96
CA ALA A 72 -20.75 3.87 6.84
C ALA A 72 -21.15 3.61 5.38
N GLN A 73 -20.94 4.60 4.50
CA GLN A 73 -21.17 4.45 3.06
C GLN A 73 -20.33 3.35 2.43
N LEU A 74 -19.06 3.24 2.85
CA LEU A 74 -18.15 2.22 2.36
C LEU A 74 -18.63 0.82 2.79
N VAL A 75 -18.99 0.63 4.06
CA VAL A 75 -19.54 -0.66 4.55
C VAL A 75 -20.83 -1.03 3.83
N LEU A 76 -21.73 -0.08 3.60
CA LEU A 76 -22.98 -0.32 2.86
C LEU A 76 -22.73 -0.73 1.41
N ALA A 77 -21.77 -0.09 0.73
CA ALA A 77 -21.40 -0.46 -0.63
C ALA A 77 -20.84 -1.89 -0.70
N LEU A 78 -19.99 -2.29 0.25
CA LEU A 78 -19.49 -3.67 0.35
C LEU A 78 -20.62 -4.66 0.65
N GLU A 79 -21.59 -4.28 1.48
CA GLU A 79 -22.77 -5.11 1.76
C GLU A 79 -23.61 -5.34 0.50
N ASP A 80 -23.78 -4.31 -0.32
CA ASP A 80 -24.51 -4.43 -1.59
C ASP A 80 -23.76 -5.32 -2.58
N LEU A 81 -22.43 -5.24 -2.66
CA LEU A 81 -21.62 -6.20 -3.43
C LEU A 81 -21.84 -7.64 -2.93
N ALA A 82 -21.88 -7.87 -1.62
CA ALA A 82 -22.15 -9.19 -1.05
C ALA A 82 -23.54 -9.71 -1.46
N ARG A 83 -24.56 -8.84 -1.39
CA ARG A 83 -25.93 -9.20 -1.81
C ARG A 83 -26.03 -9.52 -3.29
N LEU A 84 -25.28 -8.81 -4.15
CA LEU A 84 -25.25 -9.09 -5.59
C LEU A 84 -24.65 -10.47 -5.87
N ALA A 85 -23.58 -10.83 -5.15
CA ALA A 85 -22.96 -12.15 -5.23
C ALA A 85 -23.89 -13.28 -4.77
N GLU A 86 -24.53 -13.13 -3.61
CA GLU A 86 -25.45 -14.13 -3.06
C GLU A 86 -26.70 -14.36 -3.91
N ARG A 87 -27.19 -13.32 -4.59
CA ARG A 87 -28.30 -13.44 -5.53
C ARG A 87 -27.90 -14.15 -6.83
N GLY A 88 -26.63 -14.53 -6.98
CA GLY A 88 -26.11 -15.19 -8.18
C GLY A 88 -26.07 -14.29 -9.40
N ILE A 89 -26.18 -12.96 -9.22
CA ILE A 89 -26.16 -12.01 -10.34
C ILE A 89 -24.76 -12.00 -10.96
N TYR A 90 -23.71 -12.03 -10.13
CA TYR A 90 -22.32 -12.17 -10.54
C TYR A 90 -21.50 -12.94 -9.49
N LYS A 91 -20.38 -13.54 -9.89
CA LYS A 91 -19.40 -14.07 -8.92
C LYS A 91 -18.60 -12.92 -8.33
N LEU A 92 -18.45 -12.87 -7.01
CA LEU A 92 -17.69 -11.82 -6.31
C LEU A 92 -16.30 -11.61 -6.93
N GLN A 93 -15.59 -12.72 -7.20
CA GLN A 93 -14.25 -12.70 -7.80
C GLN A 93 -14.18 -11.92 -9.12
N THR A 94 -15.21 -12.02 -9.96
CA THR A 94 -15.26 -11.35 -11.27
C THR A 94 -15.20 -9.83 -11.17
N TRP A 95 -15.65 -9.23 -10.06
CA TRP A 95 -15.63 -7.77 -9.88
C TRP A 95 -14.45 -7.28 -9.06
N ILE A 96 -14.10 -8.02 -8.02
CA ILE A 96 -13.00 -7.58 -7.15
C ILE A 96 -11.65 -7.69 -7.84
N GLU A 97 -11.47 -8.56 -8.85
CA GLU A 97 -10.23 -8.64 -9.64
C GLU A 97 -9.78 -7.28 -10.20
N GLY A 98 -10.70 -6.44 -10.68
CA GLY A 98 -10.41 -5.09 -11.16
C GLY A 98 -10.11 -4.07 -10.04
N MET A 99 -10.34 -4.45 -8.79
CA MET A 99 -10.18 -3.64 -7.58
C MET A 99 -8.99 -4.11 -6.73
N ARG A 100 -8.14 -5.00 -7.26
CA ARG A 100 -6.93 -5.46 -6.58
C ARG A 100 -6.07 -4.27 -6.18
N TYR A 101 -5.78 -4.18 -4.89
CA TYR A 101 -4.92 -3.12 -4.38
C TYR A 101 -3.47 -3.50 -4.67
N LEU A 102 -2.81 -2.69 -5.50
CA LEU A 102 -1.37 -2.78 -5.65
C LEU A 102 -0.74 -2.10 -4.44
N PRO A 103 0.16 -2.77 -3.69
CA PRO A 103 0.90 -2.09 -2.65
C PRO A 103 1.61 -0.87 -3.26
N PRO A 104 1.72 0.25 -2.52
CA PRO A 104 2.42 1.42 -3.02
C PRO A 104 3.81 1.00 -3.52
N PRO A 105 4.27 1.55 -4.66
CA PRO A 105 5.59 1.23 -5.15
C PRO A 105 6.60 1.51 -4.05
N ILE A 106 7.47 0.53 -3.77
CA ILE A 106 8.60 0.74 -2.87
C ILE A 106 9.45 1.80 -3.54
N GLU A 107 9.43 3.02 -3.01
CA GLU A 107 10.31 4.09 -3.46
C GLU A 107 11.73 3.72 -3.03
N LEU A 108 12.45 3.06 -3.93
CA LEU A 108 13.82 2.66 -3.69
C LEU A 108 14.72 3.91 -3.72
N PRO A 109 15.43 4.24 -2.62
CA PRO A 109 16.34 5.36 -2.59
C PRO A 109 17.36 5.31 -3.74
N GLU A 110 17.78 6.48 -4.21
CA GLU A 110 18.66 6.62 -5.39
C GLU A 110 19.96 5.83 -5.25
N CYS A 111 20.56 5.81 -4.06
CA CYS A 111 21.77 5.04 -3.79
C CYS A 111 21.64 3.55 -4.12
N PHE A 112 20.47 2.93 -3.89
CA PHE A 112 20.24 1.53 -4.26
C PHE A 112 19.98 1.35 -5.75
N ARG A 113 19.30 2.31 -6.40
CA ARG A 113 19.12 2.31 -7.86
C ARG A 113 20.45 2.45 -8.59
N ASP A 114 21.34 3.32 -8.13
CA ASP A 114 22.68 3.54 -8.68
C ASP A 114 23.58 2.29 -8.54
N MET A 115 23.33 1.47 -7.50
CA MET A 115 23.96 0.16 -7.32
C MET A 115 23.27 -0.98 -8.09
N GLY A 116 22.20 -0.67 -8.83
CA GLY A 116 21.45 -1.59 -9.65
C GLY A 116 20.62 -2.61 -8.85
N PHE A 117 20.11 -2.23 -7.69
CA PHE A 117 19.10 -2.99 -6.97
C PHE A 117 17.70 -2.69 -7.51
N SER A 118 16.82 -3.70 -7.51
CA SER A 118 15.40 -3.58 -7.88
C SER A 118 14.46 -3.57 -6.67
N SER A 119 15.01 -3.75 -5.46
CA SER A 119 14.32 -3.75 -4.18
C SER A 119 15.32 -3.38 -3.08
N LEU A 120 14.84 -3.09 -1.87
CA LEU A 120 15.74 -2.92 -0.72
C LEU A 120 16.56 -4.20 -0.50
N PRO A 121 17.90 -4.11 -0.35
CA PRO A 121 18.73 -5.25 -0.01
C PRO A 121 18.45 -5.75 1.41
N ALA A 122 18.73 -7.02 1.66
CA ALA A 122 18.44 -7.67 2.95
C ALA A 122 19.33 -7.14 4.08
N ASP A 123 20.59 -6.84 3.78
CA ASP A 123 21.58 -6.41 4.77
C ASP A 123 22.75 -5.65 4.11
N VAL A 124 23.67 -5.17 4.95
CA VAL A 124 24.91 -4.51 4.52
C VAL A 124 25.83 -5.46 3.75
N ALA A 125 25.75 -6.78 3.98
CA ALA A 125 26.58 -7.75 3.27
C ALA A 125 26.22 -7.79 1.76
N ALA A 126 24.93 -7.76 1.43
CA ALA A 126 24.45 -7.68 0.06
C ALA A 126 24.93 -6.41 -0.68
N ILE A 127 25.01 -5.27 0.03
CA ILE A 127 25.57 -4.02 -0.50
C ILE A 127 27.05 -4.20 -0.82
N ASN A 128 27.82 -4.78 0.10
CA ASN A 128 29.26 -4.97 -0.07
C ASN A 128 29.59 -5.94 -1.21
N ASP A 129 28.83 -7.02 -1.37
CA ASP A 129 29.04 -7.96 -2.47
C ASP A 129 28.68 -7.34 -3.82
N ARG A 130 27.60 -6.55 -3.88
CA ARG A 130 27.23 -5.79 -5.08
C ARG A 130 28.31 -4.76 -5.43
N TYR A 131 28.80 -4.02 -4.44
CA TYR A 131 29.88 -3.06 -4.60
C TYR A 131 31.15 -3.72 -5.15
N ARG A 132 31.58 -4.86 -4.59
CA ARG A 132 32.75 -5.61 -5.10
C ARG A 132 32.57 -6.05 -6.55
N ALA A 133 31.38 -6.52 -6.92
CA ALA A 133 31.08 -6.95 -8.28
C ALA A 133 31.14 -5.77 -9.28
N LEU A 134 30.58 -4.61 -8.90
CA LEU A 134 30.58 -3.41 -9.73
C LEU A 134 31.95 -2.73 -9.76
N ALA A 135 32.69 -2.71 -8.65
CA ALA A 135 34.03 -2.13 -8.55
C ALA A 135 35.02 -2.81 -9.51
N LYS A 136 34.91 -4.13 -9.70
CA LYS A 136 35.73 -4.86 -10.70
C LYS A 136 35.43 -4.44 -12.14
N ARG A 137 34.20 -4.03 -12.43
CA ARG A 137 33.75 -3.63 -13.78
C ARG A 137 33.96 -2.15 -14.04
N ASN A 138 33.80 -1.33 -13.01
CA ASN A 138 33.83 0.13 -13.07
C ASN A 138 35.18 0.71 -12.62
N HIS A 139 36.21 -0.12 -12.44
CA HIS A 139 37.54 0.37 -12.10
C HIS A 139 38.07 1.27 -13.24
N PRO A 140 38.74 2.41 -12.94
CA PRO A 140 39.25 3.31 -13.97
C PRO A 140 40.14 2.61 -15.01
N ASP A 141 40.94 1.63 -14.57
CA ASP A 141 41.80 0.84 -15.46
C ASP A 141 41.01 -0.03 -16.48
N VAL A 142 39.76 -0.36 -16.18
CA VAL A 142 38.88 -1.20 -17.02
C VAL A 142 38.01 -0.34 -17.93
N VAL A 143 37.37 0.70 -17.38
CA VAL A 143 36.45 1.57 -18.13
C VAL A 143 37.19 2.66 -18.90
N LYS A 144 38.46 2.92 -18.57
CA LYS A 144 39.29 4.00 -19.13
C LYS A 144 38.59 5.37 -19.03
N ASP A 145 37.87 5.58 -17.94
CA ASP A 145 37.29 6.88 -17.57
C ASP A 145 38.23 7.62 -16.60
N ASP A 146 37.88 8.86 -16.26
CA ASP A 146 38.59 9.68 -15.26
C ASP A 146 38.31 9.24 -13.80
N GLY A 147 37.79 8.02 -13.62
CA GLY A 147 37.35 7.45 -12.36
C GLY A 147 36.03 8.01 -11.83
N THR A 148 35.28 8.78 -12.64
CA THR A 148 33.96 9.29 -12.24
C THR A 148 32.97 8.17 -11.96
N ALA A 149 32.93 7.11 -12.77
CA ALA A 149 32.04 5.97 -12.54
C ALA A 149 32.38 5.25 -11.22
N PHE A 150 33.67 5.12 -10.91
CA PHE A 150 34.14 4.49 -9.67
C PHE A 150 33.81 5.34 -8.43
N LYS A 151 34.01 6.67 -8.50
CA LYS A 151 33.67 7.60 -7.39
C LYS A 151 32.17 7.65 -7.12
N ASN A 152 31.34 7.67 -8.17
CA ASN A 152 29.89 7.63 -8.03
C ASN A 152 29.42 6.33 -7.38
N LEU A 153 30.01 5.18 -7.78
CA LEU A 153 29.74 3.89 -7.16
C LEU A 153 30.14 3.86 -5.67
N GLN A 154 31.28 4.46 -5.32
CA GLN A 154 31.72 4.56 -3.92
C GLN A 154 30.73 5.36 -3.08
N ARG A 155 30.31 6.53 -3.57
CA ARG A 155 29.32 7.38 -2.89
C ARG A 155 27.99 6.64 -2.70
N ALA A 156 27.46 6.04 -3.77
CA ALA A 156 26.22 5.27 -3.70
C ALA A 156 26.30 4.12 -2.69
N ALA A 157 27.43 3.40 -2.63
CA ALA A 157 27.64 2.34 -1.65
C ALA A 157 27.71 2.83 -0.20
N GLU A 158 28.30 4.01 0.04
CA GLU A 158 28.34 4.61 1.37
C GLU A 158 26.96 5.08 1.83
N GLU A 159 26.22 5.76 0.96
CA GLU A 159 24.86 6.21 1.22
C GLU A 159 23.92 5.02 1.47
N ALA A 160 24.04 3.94 0.69
CA ALA A 160 23.24 2.73 0.85
C ALA A 160 23.49 2.03 2.20
N ARG A 161 24.74 1.96 2.67
CA ARG A 161 25.09 1.39 3.99
C ARG A 161 24.48 2.22 5.11
N ARG A 162 24.70 3.54 5.06
CA ARG A 162 24.18 4.47 6.06
C ARG A 162 22.66 4.43 6.14
N TYR A 163 21.98 4.30 4.99
CA TYR A 163 20.53 4.17 4.95
C TYR A 163 20.01 2.94 5.71
N LEU A 164 20.66 1.78 5.55
CA LEU A 164 20.26 0.57 6.29
C LEU A 164 20.54 0.69 7.79
N GLU A 165 21.71 1.21 8.16
CA GLU A 165 22.09 1.43 9.56
C GLU A 165 21.13 2.39 10.28
N GLU A 166 20.76 3.51 9.64
CA GLU A 166 19.78 4.46 10.20
C GLU A 166 18.36 3.88 10.24
N SER A 167 18.01 2.97 9.33
CA SER A 167 16.69 2.33 9.28
C SER A 167 16.53 1.24 10.35
N ASP A 168 17.58 0.48 10.65
CA ASP A 168 17.57 -0.53 11.71
C ASP A 168 17.58 0.09 13.11
N LEU A 169 18.13 1.30 13.28
CA LEU A 169 18.05 2.07 14.53
C LEU A 169 16.66 2.65 14.83
N ARG A 170 15.75 2.67 13.84
CA ARG A 170 14.38 3.19 13.97
C ARG A 170 13.32 2.10 14.18
N LYS A 171 13.72 0.83 14.16
CA LYS A 171 12.87 -0.32 14.52
C LYS A 171 12.93 -0.57 16.03
#